data_AF-A0A7S3Y0T2-F1
#
_entry.id   AF-A0A7S3Y0T2-F1
#
_cell.length_a   1.000
_cell.length_b   1.000
_cell.length_c   1.000
_cell.angle_alpha   90.00
_cell.angle_beta   90.00
_cell.angle_gamma   90.00
#
_symmetry.space_group_name_H-M   'P 1'
#
loop_
_entity.id
_entity.type
_entity.pdbx_description
1 polymer ?
#
loop_
_entity_poly.entity_id
_entity_poly.type
_entity_poly.pdbx_seq_one_letter_code
_entity_poly.pdbx_strand_id
1 'polypeptide(L)'
;ERGLSAKDMGRMVLKAPTLLCYNIDTNVRPSVLFLQRELGLSEKEMNKVFLAAPSLLGHNSTTSIKPKLDFWREERGMSVKDVGRMVLNAPFLLACNIDMGRMVLKAPTLLCYNIDTNVRPPM
;
A
#
# COMPACT_ATOMS: atom_id res chain seq x y z
N GLU A 1 -4.04 -14.96 15.93
CA GLU A 1 -4.48 -13.61 15.49
C GLU A 1 -5.80 -13.75 14.73
N ARG A 2 -6.63 -12.70 14.65
CA ARG A 2 -7.92 -12.76 13.92
C ARG A 2 -7.75 -12.14 12.53
N GLY A 3 -7.88 -12.96 11.50
CA GLY A 3 -7.97 -12.51 10.11
C GLY A 3 -9.25 -11.72 9.82
N LEU A 4 -9.45 -11.34 8.56
CA LEU A 4 -10.63 -10.60 8.10
C LEU A 4 -11.93 -11.38 8.35
N SER A 5 -12.94 -10.72 8.90
CA SER A 5 -14.26 -11.34 9.10
C SER A 5 -15.05 -11.42 7.79
N ALA A 6 -16.10 -12.25 7.74
CA ALA A 6 -17.00 -12.29 6.58
C ALA A 6 -17.64 -10.91 6.28
N LYS A 7 -17.93 -10.13 7.33
CA LYS A 7 -18.43 -8.76 7.20
C LYS A 7 -17.39 -7.83 6.56
N ASP A 8 -16.12 -7.99 6.93
CA ASP A 8 -15.02 -7.23 6.36
C ASP A 8 -14.81 -7.57 4.88
N MET A 9 -14.84 -8.87 4.54
CA MET A 9 -14.78 -9.32 3.15
C MET A 9 -15.96 -8.78 2.33
N GLY A 10 -17.18 -8.77 2.89
CA GLY A 10 -18.34 -8.16 2.24
C GLY A 10 -18.14 -6.67 1.94
N ARG A 11 -17.56 -5.92 2.89
CA ARG A 11 -17.20 -4.50 2.67
C ARG A 11 -16.13 -4.33 1.59
N MET A 12 -15.15 -5.22 1.54
CA MET A 12 -14.10 -5.18 0.52
C MET A 12 -14.66 -5.43 -0.88
N VAL A 13 -15.54 -6.42 -1.04
CA VAL A 13 -16.21 -6.74 -2.31
C VAL A 13 -17.10 -5.58 -2.76
N LEU A 14 -17.83 -4.93 -1.84
CA LEU A 14 -18.63 -3.75 -2.18
C LEU A 14 -17.79 -2.58 -2.71
N LYS A 15 -16.57 -2.39 -2.20
CA LYS A 15 -15.65 -1.35 -2.66
C LYS A 15 -14.92 -1.72 -3.95
N ALA A 16 -14.58 -2.99 -4.12
CA ALA A 16 -13.85 -3.51 -5.27
C ALA A 16 -14.50 -4.81 -5.74
N PRO A 17 -15.59 -4.74 -6.53
CA PRO A 17 -16.30 -5.93 -7.01
C PRO A 17 -15.42 -6.86 -7.86
N THR A 18 -14.38 -6.31 -8.51
CA THR A 18 -13.39 -7.06 -9.29
C THR A 18 -12.61 -8.09 -8.47
N LEU A 19 -12.61 -7.98 -7.13
CA LEU A 19 -12.04 -9.01 -6.27
C LEU A 19 -12.64 -10.39 -6.48
N LEU A 20 -13.92 -10.46 -6.85
CA LEU A 20 -14.60 -11.71 -7.15
C LEU A 20 -14.11 -12.38 -8.44
N CYS A 21 -13.40 -11.63 -9.30
CA CYS A 21 -12.84 -12.13 -10.54
C CYS A 21 -11.40 -12.65 -10.38
N TYR A 22 -10.77 -12.45 -9.22
CA TYR A 22 -9.40 -12.87 -8.98
C TYR A 22 -9.34 -14.27 -8.37
N ASN A 23 -8.34 -15.03 -8.80
CA ASN A 23 -8.05 -16.32 -8.20
C ASN A 23 -7.24 -16.13 -6.91
N ILE A 24 -7.61 -16.86 -5.87
CA ILE A 24 -6.98 -16.73 -4.56
C ILE A 24 -5.49 -17.11 -4.60
N ASP A 25 -5.14 -18.20 -5.26
CA ASP A 25 -3.78 -18.75 -5.22
C ASP A 25 -2.85 -18.10 -6.24
N THR A 26 -3.37 -17.61 -7.36
CA THR A 26 -2.55 -16.99 -8.42
C THR A 26 -2.54 -15.46 -8.40
N ASN A 27 -3.52 -14.80 -7.77
CA ASN A 27 -3.58 -13.34 -7.69
C ASN A 27 -3.50 -12.82 -6.25
N VAL A 28 -4.42 -13.25 -5.38
CA VAL A 28 -4.61 -12.65 -4.05
C VAL A 28 -3.46 -13.00 -3.11
N ARG A 29 -3.20 -14.30 -2.92
CA ARG A 29 -2.16 -14.81 -2.02
C ARG A 29 -0.77 -14.28 -2.38
N PRO A 30 -0.32 -14.32 -3.64
CA PRO A 30 0.97 -13.73 -4.01
C PRO A 30 1.06 -12.23 -3.68
N SER A 31 -0.03 -11.48 -3.90
CA SER A 31 -0.07 -10.04 -3.61
C SER A 31 0.01 -9.73 -2.11
N VAL A 32 -0.67 -10.52 -1.28
CA VAL A 32 -0.59 -10.39 0.19
C VAL A 32 0.83 -10.65 0.68
N LEU A 33 1.44 -11.77 0.24
CA LEU A 33 2.78 -12.15 0.67
C LEU A 33 3.84 -11.13 0.22
N PHE A 34 3.71 -10.63 -1.00
CA PHE A 34 4.59 -9.59 -1.52
C PHE A 34 4.50 -8.31 -0.67
N LEU A 35 3.29 -7.79 -0.45
CA LEU A 35 3.10 -6.56 0.32
C LEU A 35 3.54 -6.71 1.78
N GLN A 36 3.30 -7.85 2.41
CA GLN A 36 3.79 -8.15 3.75
C GLN A 36 5.32 -8.10 3.82
N ARG A 37 6.00 -8.75 2.86
CA ARG A 37 7.46 -8.78 2.80
C ARG A 37 8.05 -7.40 2.57
N GLU A 38 7.45 -6.62 1.68
CA GLU A 38 8.00 -5.33 1.28
C GLU A 38 7.70 -4.20 2.27
N LEU A 39 6.59 -4.24 2.99
CA LEU A 39 6.20 -3.14 3.87
C LEU A 39 6.63 -3.33 5.32
N GLY A 40 7.02 -4.56 5.71
CA GLY A 40 7.39 -4.88 7.09
C GLY A 40 6.26 -4.63 8.09
N LEU A 41 5.00 -4.69 7.63
CA LEU A 41 3.81 -4.48 8.43
C LEU A 41 3.35 -5.81 9.05
N SER A 42 2.79 -5.73 10.26
CA SER A 42 2.14 -6.87 10.91
C SER A 42 0.88 -7.33 10.13
N GLU A 43 0.43 -8.56 10.35
CA GLU A 43 -0.80 -9.07 9.72
C GLU A 43 -2.01 -8.17 10.03
N LYS A 44 -2.12 -7.68 11.27
CA LYS A 44 -3.19 -6.77 11.69
C LYS A 44 -3.14 -5.43 10.95
N GLU A 45 -1.94 -4.89 10.72
CA GLU A 45 -1.77 -3.65 9.96
C GLU A 45 -2.09 -3.87 8.48
N MET A 46 -1.65 -4.97 7.90
CA MET A 46 -1.99 -5.33 6.52
C MET A 46 -3.50 -5.50 6.32
N ASN A 47 -4.20 -6.11 7.28
CA ASN A 47 -5.66 -6.20 7.23
C ASN A 47 -6.33 -4.81 7.18
N LYS A 48 -5.79 -3.82 7.90
CA LYS A 48 -6.29 -2.42 7.79
C LYS A 48 -6.04 -1.84 6.41
N VAL A 49 -4.86 -2.08 5.82
CA VAL A 49 -4.52 -1.62 4.47
C VAL A 49 -5.49 -2.21 3.44
N PHE A 50 -5.76 -3.51 3.49
CA PHE A 50 -6.68 -4.16 2.55
C PHE A 50 -8.14 -3.74 2.74
N LEU A 51 -8.59 -3.48 3.96
CA LEU A 51 -9.93 -2.95 4.21
C LEU A 51 -10.11 -1.52 3.68
N ALA A 52 -9.04 -0.72 3.72
CA ALA A 52 -9.03 0.64 3.22
C ALA A 52 -8.96 0.68 1.68
N ALA A 53 -8.04 -0.09 1.08
CA ALA A 53 -7.80 -0.16 -0.36
C ALA A 53 -7.80 -1.62 -0.87
N PRO A 54 -8.99 -2.25 -1.02
CA PRO A 54 -9.08 -3.64 -1.43
C PRO A 54 -8.56 -3.90 -2.84
N SER A 55 -8.58 -2.89 -3.72
CA SER A 55 -8.07 -2.97 -5.08
C SER A 55 -6.59 -3.39 -5.15
N LEU A 56 -5.80 -3.15 -4.09
CA LEU A 56 -4.39 -3.56 -4.01
C LEU A 56 -4.18 -5.06 -4.24
N LEU A 57 -5.17 -5.89 -3.87
CA LEU A 57 -5.11 -7.34 -4.10
C LEU A 57 -5.22 -7.73 -5.59
N GLY A 58 -5.71 -6.80 -6.42
CA GLY A 58 -5.81 -6.96 -7.87
C GLY A 58 -4.67 -6.35 -8.67
N HIS A 59 -3.82 -5.54 -8.04
CA HIS A 59 -2.67 -4.95 -8.71
C HIS A 59 -1.55 -5.97 -8.88
N ASN A 60 -0.88 -5.93 -10.03
CA ASN A 60 0.32 -6.73 -10.24
C ASN A 60 1.44 -6.21 -9.32
N SER A 61 1.85 -7.07 -8.38
CA SER A 61 2.87 -6.75 -7.38
C SER A 61 4.22 -6.36 -7.99
N THR A 62 4.63 -7.04 -9.05
CA THR A 62 5.94 -6.85 -9.69
C THR A 62 5.96 -5.64 -10.64
N THR A 63 4.90 -5.44 -11.42
CA THR A 63 4.90 -4.41 -12.47
C THR A 63 4.30 -3.08 -12.02
N SER A 64 3.41 -3.08 -11.03
CA SER A 64 2.71 -1.86 -10.58
C SER A 64 3.17 -1.39 -9.21
N ILE A 65 3.32 -2.29 -8.24
CA ILE A 65 3.56 -1.93 -6.84
C ILE A 65 5.07 -1.78 -6.57
N LYS A 66 5.89 -2.74 -7.02
CA LYS A 66 7.34 -2.72 -6.79
C LYS A 66 8.02 -1.43 -7.25
N PRO A 67 7.77 -0.89 -8.47
CA PRO A 67 8.43 0.34 -8.90
C PRO A 67 8.08 1.57 -8.03
N LYS A 68 6.87 1.60 -7.44
CA LYS A 68 6.46 2.67 -6.52
C LYS A 68 7.21 2.59 -5.19
N LEU A 69 7.36 1.38 -4.68
CA LEU A 69 8.11 1.12 -3.44
C LEU A 69 9.59 1.44 -3.63
N ASP A 70 10.18 1.01 -4.74
CA ASP A 70 11.57 1.30 -5.08
C ASP A 70 11.79 2.81 -5.25
N PHE A 71 10.87 3.51 -5.93
CA PHE A 71 10.90 4.97 -6.04
C PHE A 71 10.97 5.68 -4.66
N TRP A 72 10.13 5.28 -3.69
CA TRP A 72 10.17 5.92 -2.36
C TRP A 72 11.42 5.55 -1.56
N ARG A 73 11.96 4.35 -1.73
CA ARG A 73 13.18 3.92 -1.04
C ARG A 73 14.42 4.58 -1.63
N GLU A 74 14.52 4.62 -2.94
CA GLU A 74 15.70 5.07 -3.66
C GLU A 74 15.70 6.58 -3.89
N GLU A 75 14.64 7.15 -4.45
CA GLU A 75 14.60 8.59 -4.76
C GLU A 75 14.36 9.46 -3.51
N ARG A 76 13.78 8.91 -2.44
CA ARG A 76 13.48 9.65 -1.18
C ARG A 76 14.27 9.16 0.04
N GLY A 77 15.08 8.11 -0.11
CA GLY A 77 15.88 7.56 1.00
C GLY A 77 15.04 7.02 2.15
N MET A 78 13.77 6.66 1.91
CA MET A 78 12.88 6.19 2.97
C MET A 78 13.22 4.76 3.38
N SER A 79 13.25 4.49 4.69
CA SER A 79 13.42 3.12 5.17
C SER A 79 12.16 2.27 4.88
N VAL A 80 12.31 0.95 4.89
CA VAL A 80 11.18 0.01 4.77
C VAL A 80 10.08 0.32 5.81
N LYS A 81 10.46 0.68 7.03
CA LYS A 81 9.51 1.04 8.10
C LYS A 81 8.75 2.34 7.79
N ASP A 82 9.41 3.32 7.17
CA ASP A 82 8.78 4.60 6.84
C ASP A 82 7.80 4.44 5.68
N VAL A 83 8.18 3.64 4.66
CA VAL A 83 7.27 3.27 3.58
C VAL A 83 6.09 2.46 4.11
N GLY A 84 6.32 1.51 5.01
CA GLY A 84 5.26 0.75 5.69
C GLY A 84 4.28 1.66 6.42
N ARG A 85 4.78 2.59 7.24
CA ARG A 85 3.94 3.58 7.95
C ARG A 85 3.17 4.49 7.01
N MET A 86 3.81 4.96 5.94
CA MET A 86 3.16 5.77 4.92
C MET A 86 2.01 5.00 4.25
N VAL A 87 2.24 3.75 3.84
CA VAL A 87 1.20 2.91 3.23
C VAL A 87 0.09 2.57 4.23
N LEU A 88 0.42 2.37 5.51
CA LEU A 88 -0.58 2.13 6.54
C LEU A 88 -1.55 3.31 6.70
N ASN A 89 -1.03 4.54 6.63
CA ASN A 89 -1.82 5.77 6.75
C ASN A 89 -2.50 6.18 5.44
N ALA A 90 -1.87 5.89 4.30
CA ALA A 90 -2.32 6.28 2.97
C ALA A 90 -2.19 5.13 1.95
N PRO A 91 -3.00 4.05 2.06
CA PRO A 91 -2.95 2.91 1.15
C PRO A 91 -3.15 3.25 -0.33
N PHE A 92 -3.87 4.35 -0.61
CA PHE A 92 -4.14 4.82 -1.97
C PHE A 92 -2.86 5.18 -2.74
N LEU A 93 -1.76 5.52 -2.06
CA LEU A 93 -0.47 5.81 -2.70
C LEU A 93 0.06 4.62 -3.52
N LEU A 94 -0.30 3.39 -3.14
CA LEU A 94 0.04 2.20 -3.92
C LEU A 94 -0.97 1.91 -5.03
N ALA A 95 -2.23 2.34 -4.89
CA ALA A 95 -3.28 2.12 -5.87
C ALA A 95 -3.21 3.09 -7.06
N CYS A 96 -2.74 4.33 -6.83
CA CYS A 96 -2.64 5.37 -7.86
C CYS A 96 -1.44 5.17 -8.80
N ASN A 97 -1.46 5.75 -10.01
CA ASN A 97 -0.29 5.75 -10.91
C ASN A 97 0.90 6.49 -10.28
N ILE A 98 2.12 6.12 -10.69
CA ILE A 98 3.39 6.68 -10.17
C ILE A 98 3.40 8.22 -10.28
N ASP A 99 2.79 8.78 -11.33
CA ASP A 99 2.67 10.23 -11.53
C ASP A 99 1.86 10.92 -10.44
N MET A 100 0.82 10.26 -9.92
CA MET A 100 0.08 10.78 -8.77
C MET A 100 0.92 10.69 -7.50
N GLY A 101 1.75 9.66 -7.34
CA GLY A 101 2.77 9.59 -6.29
C GLY A 101 3.79 10.75 -6.40
N ARG A 102 4.21 11.09 -7.63
CA ARG A 102 5.06 12.27 -7.90
C ARG A 102 4.34 13.57 -7.57
N MET A 103 3.03 13.70 -7.84
CA MET A 103 2.23 14.89 -7.54
C MET A 103 1.98 15.09 -6.04
N VAL A 104 1.64 14.02 -5.31
CA VAL A 104 1.39 14.09 -3.85
C VAL A 104 2.63 14.59 -3.11
N LEU A 105 3.82 14.20 -3.55
CA LEU A 105 5.08 14.64 -2.95
C LEU A 105 5.57 16.03 -3.44
N LYS A 106 4.93 16.61 -4.46
CA LYS A 106 5.18 17.99 -4.93
C LYS A 106 4.26 19.01 -4.26
N ALA A 107 3.21 18.57 -3.56
CA ALA A 107 2.28 19.44 -2.83
C ALA A 107 2.67 19.50 -1.34
N PRO A 108 3.14 20.66 -0.82
CA PRO A 108 3.48 20.82 0.59
C PRO A 108 2.31 20.56 1.54
N THR A 109 1.07 20.75 1.06
CA THR A 109 -0.17 20.51 1.81
C THR A 109 -0.49 19.02 2.00
N LEU A 110 0.18 18.12 1.27
CA LEU A 110 0.02 16.67 1.44
C LEU A 110 1.21 16.02 2.17
N LEU A 111 2.31 16.76 2.38
CA LEU A 111 3.36 16.43 3.37
C LEU A 111 2.86 16.52 4.82
N CYS A 112 1.66 17.07 5.04
CA CYS A 112 0.97 17.05 6.32
C CYS A 112 0.48 15.64 6.73
N TYR A 113 0.57 14.64 5.84
CA TYR A 113 0.47 13.24 6.23
C TYR A 113 1.68 12.91 7.10
N ASN A 114 1.56 13.12 8.41
CA ASN A 114 2.51 12.81 9.49
C ASN A 114 3.39 11.58 9.23
N ILE A 115 4.46 11.76 8.45
CA ILE A 115 5.69 11.00 8.58
C ILE A 115 6.51 11.91 9.48
N ASP A 116 6.48 11.67 10.79
CA ASP A 116 7.19 12.52 11.75
C ASP A 116 8.60 12.83 11.22
N THR A 117 8.78 14.14 11.05
CA THR A 117 10.01 14.88 10.78
C THR A 117 11.28 14.12 11.13
N ASN A 118 11.92 13.49 10.14
CA ASN A 118 13.37 13.24 10.17
C ASN A 118 14.01 12.91 8.82
N VAL A 119 13.27 12.93 7.71
CA VAL A 119 13.90 12.88 6.39
C VAL A 119 14.38 14.29 6.05
N ARG A 120 15.61 14.59 6.49
CA ARG A 120 16.36 15.78 6.09
C ARG A 120 16.34 15.84 4.55
N PRO A 121 15.98 16.98 3.94
CA PRO A 121 16.04 17.10 2.48
C PRO A 121 17.49 16.90 2.02
N PRO A 122 17.72 16.19 0.89
CA PRO A 122 19.05 16.14 0.30
C PRO A 122 19.47 17.56 -0.09
N MET A 123 20.66 17.95 0.35
CA MET A 123 21.32 19.19 -0.05
C MET A 123 21.64 19.19 -1.54
#